data_AF-A0A0F9EKM6-F1
#
_entry.id   AF-A0A0F9EKM6-F1
#
_cell.length_a   1.000
_cell.length_b   1.000
_cell.length_c   1.000
_cell.angle_alpha   90.00
_cell.angle_beta   90.00
_cell.angle_gamma   90.00
#
_symmetry.space_group_name_H-M   'P 1'
#
loop_
_entity.id
_entity.type
_entity.pdbx_description
1 polymer ?
#
loop_
_entity_poly.entity_id
_entity_poly.type
_entity_poly.pdbx_seq_one_letter_code
_entity_poly.pdbx_strand_id
1 'polypeptide(L)'
;MKYLTITLVAAFLVGCASTMTTAGVGQTYNHVGAKVTSPNEPNWYLMKHTDPSVVFGKEYPDKSETAIANTYLFWIGEFPTDRE
;
A
#
# COMPACT_ATOMS: atom_id res chain seq x y z
N MET A 1 15.14 22.73 -35.10
CA MET A 1 14.05 21.72 -34.94
C MET A 1 14.53 20.40 -34.33
N LYS A 2 15.77 19.95 -34.58
CA LYS A 2 16.31 18.65 -34.08
C LYS A 2 16.31 18.48 -32.55
N TYR A 3 16.43 19.58 -31.80
CA TYR A 3 16.43 19.55 -30.33
C TYR A 3 15.03 19.52 -29.73
N LEU A 4 14.01 20.05 -30.42
CA LEU A 4 12.65 20.12 -29.91
C LEU A 4 12.03 18.72 -29.78
N THR A 5 12.31 17.84 -30.75
CA THR A 5 11.91 16.43 -30.71
C THR A 5 12.58 15.67 -29.58
N ILE A 6 13.85 15.96 -29.27
CA ILE A 6 14.58 15.30 -28.17
C ILE A 6 13.99 15.71 -26.82
N THR A 7 13.65 16.98 -26.63
CA THR A 7 13.04 17.46 -25.38
C THR A 7 11.65 16.86 -25.15
N LEU A 8 10.86 16.72 -26.22
CA LEU A 8 9.51 16.14 -26.13
C LEU A 8 9.55 14.64 -25.79
N VAL A 9 10.50 13.90 -26.37
CA VAL A 9 10.71 12.47 -26.08
C VAL A 9 11.26 12.27 -24.67
N ALA A 10 12.19 13.12 -24.23
CA ALA A 10 12.70 13.08 -22.87
C ALA A 10 11.60 13.35 -21.84
N ALA A 11 10.73 14.36 -22.09
CA ALA A 11 9.60 14.66 -21.20
C ALA A 11 8.59 13.51 -21.11
N PHE A 12 8.36 12.77 -22.20
CA PHE A 12 7.50 11.58 -22.19
C PHE A 12 8.10 10.39 -21.42
N LEU A 13 9.43 10.27 -21.35
CA LEU A 13 10.11 9.17 -20.68
C LEU A 13 10.18 9.31 -19.14
N VAL A 14 10.02 10.51 -18.59
CA VAL A 14 10.01 10.73 -17.12
C VAL A 14 8.64 10.41 -16.49
N GLY A 15 7.60 10.19 -17.32
CA GLY A 15 6.21 10.10 -16.86
C GLY A 15 5.77 8.80 -16.19
N CYS A 16 6.61 7.76 -16.10
CA CYS A 16 6.17 6.44 -15.62
C CYS A 16 7.14 5.79 -14.61
N ALA A 17 7.66 6.55 -13.65
CA ALA A 17 8.24 5.96 -12.44
C ALA A 17 7.14 5.88 -11.36
N SER A 18 6.34 4.79 -11.38
CA SER A 18 5.43 4.50 -10.27
C SER A 18 6.26 4.07 -9.05
N THR A 19 6.48 5.01 -8.13
CA THR A 19 7.11 4.69 -6.85
C THR A 19 6.02 4.18 -5.90
N MET A 20 6.26 3.03 -5.26
CA MET A 20 5.35 2.57 -4.21
C MET A 20 5.32 3.59 -3.08
N THR A 21 4.13 3.87 -2.57
CA THR A 21 3.96 4.80 -1.45
C THR A 21 4.54 4.17 -0.20
N THR A 22 5.36 4.90 0.54
CA THR A 22 5.88 4.44 1.83
C THR A 22 4.75 4.41 2.85
N ALA A 23 4.72 3.37 3.69
CA ALA A 23 3.63 3.14 4.65
C ALA A 23 3.74 4.01 5.92
N GLY A 24 4.79 4.81 6.07
CA GLY A 24 5.11 5.51 7.32
C GLY A 24 5.40 4.55 8.49
N VAL A 25 6.13 5.01 9.51
CA VAL A 25 6.37 4.21 10.73
C VAL A 25 5.19 4.42 11.67
N GLY A 26 4.47 3.34 12.01
CA GLY A 26 3.32 3.41 12.93
C GLY A 26 2.17 4.28 12.41
N GLN A 27 2.05 4.45 11.09
CA GLN A 27 0.99 5.24 10.47
C GLN A 27 -0.33 4.48 10.55
N THR A 28 -1.40 5.17 10.95
CA THR A 28 -2.74 4.58 11.04
C THR A 28 -3.52 4.82 9.75
N TYR A 29 -4.15 3.75 9.28
CA TYR A 29 -5.07 3.70 8.15
C TYR A 29 -6.46 3.35 8.67
N ASN A 30 -7.43 4.23 8.40
CA ASN A 30 -8.82 3.98 8.74
C ASN A 30 -9.44 3.10 7.65
N HIS A 31 -10.06 2.01 8.06
CA HIS A 31 -10.54 0.98 7.14
C HIS A 31 -11.83 0.35 7.68
N VAL A 32 -12.98 0.69 7.08
CA VAL A 32 -14.32 0.14 7.42
C VAL A 32 -14.60 0.12 8.94
N GLY A 33 -14.27 1.23 9.62
CA GLY A 33 -14.45 1.36 11.07
C GLY A 33 -13.34 0.75 11.94
N ALA A 34 -12.43 -0.04 11.35
CA ALA A 34 -11.21 -0.51 12.00
C ALA A 34 -10.04 0.46 11.77
N LYS A 35 -9.10 0.48 12.73
CA LYS A 35 -7.83 1.19 12.61
C LYS A 35 -6.72 0.17 12.39
N VAL A 36 -6.09 0.19 11.23
CA VAL A 36 -4.94 -0.65 10.90
C VAL A 36 -3.69 0.20 10.98
N THR A 37 -2.70 -0.22 11.75
CA THR A 37 -1.45 0.52 11.92
C THR A 37 -0.33 -0.18 11.16
N SER A 38 0.47 0.56 10.40
CA SER A 38 1.66 0.00 9.76
C SER A 38 2.65 -0.52 10.82
N PRO A 39 3.49 -1.50 10.48
CA PRO A 39 4.52 -1.98 11.39
C PRO A 39 5.41 -0.84 11.93
N ASN A 40 5.82 -0.95 13.19
CA ASN A 40 6.63 0.08 13.88
C ASN A 40 8.12 -0.02 13.52
N GLU A 41 8.41 -0.11 12.23
CA GLU A 41 9.77 -0.14 11.70
C GLU A 41 9.81 0.54 10.32
N PRO A 42 10.96 1.09 9.90
CA PRO A 42 11.06 1.79 8.62
C PRO A 42 11.05 0.81 7.43
N ASN A 43 10.99 1.39 6.22
CA ASN A 43 11.09 0.67 4.93
C ASN A 43 9.93 -0.27 4.60
N TRP A 44 8.76 -0.01 5.17
CA TRP A 44 7.51 -0.60 4.68
C TRP A 44 6.88 0.26 3.59
N TYR A 45 6.27 -0.43 2.63
CA TYR A 45 5.53 0.14 1.52
C TYR A 45 4.05 -0.22 1.66
N LEU A 46 3.19 0.74 1.36
CA LEU A 46 1.75 0.50 1.24
C LEU A 46 1.51 -0.09 -0.15
N MET A 47 1.31 -1.40 -0.21
CA MET A 47 1.09 -2.13 -1.46
C MET A 47 -0.36 -2.05 -1.92
N LYS A 48 -1.29 -2.03 -0.97
CA LYS A 48 -2.72 -1.97 -1.24
C LYS A 48 -3.46 -1.27 -0.12
N HIS A 49 -4.34 -0.35 -0.49
CA HIS A 49 -5.32 0.27 0.40
C HIS A 49 -6.64 0.34 -0.34
N THR A 50 -7.54 -0.60 -0.04
CA THR A 50 -8.85 -0.76 -0.69
C THR A 50 -9.89 -1.11 0.35
N ASP A 51 -11.18 -1.06 -0.01
CA ASP A 51 -12.30 -1.33 0.91
C ASP A 51 -12.27 -2.66 1.68
N PRO A 52 -11.71 -3.79 1.16
CA PRO A 52 -11.60 -5.01 1.95
C PRO A 52 -10.20 -5.28 2.53
N SER A 53 -9.17 -4.49 2.19
CA SER A 53 -7.80 -4.83 2.57
C SER A 53 -6.83 -3.66 2.64
N VAL A 54 -5.99 -3.69 3.68
CA VAL A 54 -4.74 -2.94 3.79
C VAL A 54 -3.58 -3.93 3.77
N VAL A 55 -2.62 -3.72 2.88
CA VAL A 55 -1.44 -4.58 2.71
C VAL A 55 -0.17 -3.74 2.75
N PHE A 56 0.75 -4.14 3.62
CA PHE A 56 2.09 -3.60 3.71
C PHE A 56 3.10 -4.64 3.23
N GLY A 57 4.14 -4.18 2.54
CA GLY A 57 5.27 -5.01 2.14
C GLY A 57 6.60 -4.40 2.57
N LYS A 58 7.59 -5.25 2.82
CA LYS A 58 8.97 -4.87 3.09
C LYS A 58 9.91 -5.83 2.35
N GLU A 59 10.86 -5.25 1.63
CA GLU A 59 11.98 -5.97 1.03
C GLU A 59 13.19 -5.80 1.95
N TYR A 60 13.87 -6.90 2.29
CA TYR A 60 15.09 -6.82 3.10
C TYR A 60 16.29 -6.40 2.24
N PRO A 61 17.30 -5.71 2.81
CA PRO A 61 18.40 -5.13 2.04
C PRO A 61 19.19 -6.14 1.19
N ASP A 62 19.25 -7.39 1.64
CA ASP A 62 19.92 -8.51 0.97
C ASP A 62 19.08 -9.17 -0.13
N LYS A 63 17.81 -8.74 -0.29
CA LYS A 63 16.83 -9.21 -1.27
C LYS A 63 16.56 -10.72 -1.23
N SER A 64 16.98 -11.38 -0.16
CA SER A 64 16.77 -12.81 0.03
C SER A 64 15.32 -13.09 0.47
N GLU A 65 14.73 -12.13 1.17
CA GLU A 65 13.44 -12.26 1.83
C GLU A 65 12.55 -11.04 1.59
N THR A 66 11.24 -11.30 1.69
CA THR A 66 10.21 -10.28 1.70
C THR A 66 9.23 -10.57 2.83
N ALA A 67 8.76 -9.52 3.51
CA ALA A 67 7.74 -9.62 4.52
C ALA A 67 6.46 -8.94 4.02
N ILE A 68 5.32 -9.61 4.23
CA ILE A 68 4.00 -9.10 3.91
C ILE A 68 3.17 -9.10 5.18
N ALA A 69 2.59 -7.94 5.50
CA ALA A 69 1.63 -7.79 6.59
C ALA A 69 0.30 -7.32 5.98
N ASN A 70 -0.72 -8.16 6.02
CA ASN A 70 -2.02 -7.86 5.44
C ASN A 70 -3.14 -7.98 6.46
N THR A 71 -4.14 -7.13 6.28
CA THR A 71 -5.45 -7.28 6.91
C THR A 71 -6.47 -7.53 5.81
N TYR A 72 -7.42 -8.43 6.09
CA TYR A 72 -8.55 -8.69 5.23
C TYR A 72 -9.82 -8.61 6.06
N LEU A 73 -10.70 -7.71 5.70
CA LEU A 73 -12.02 -7.64 6.28
C LEU A 73 -12.96 -8.48 5.43
N PHE A 74 -13.70 -9.37 6.10
CA PHE A 74 -14.81 -10.09 5.51
C PHE A 74 -16.04 -9.84 6.35
N TRP A 75 -17.18 -9.73 5.67
CA TRP A 75 -18.48 -9.59 6.33
C TRP A 75 -18.81 -10.92 7.01
N ILE A 76 -18.96 -10.90 8.33
CA ILE A 76 -19.64 -11.96 9.08
C ILE A 76 -21.09 -11.52 9.14
N GLY A 77 -22.02 -12.39 8.76
CA GLY A 77 -23.41 -12.02 8.57
C GLY A 77 -24.14 -11.50 9.80
N GLU A 78 -25.47 -11.42 9.72
CA GLU A 78 -26.27 -11.13 10.90
C GLU A 78 -26.05 -12.23 11.93
N PHE A 79 -25.40 -11.87 13.04
CA PHE A 79 -25.37 -12.74 14.21
C PHE A 79 -26.81 -12.86 14.70
N PRO A 80 -27.33 -14.06 14.98
CA PRO A 80 -28.61 -14.18 15.68
C PRO A 80 -28.48 -13.36 16.96
N THR A 81 -29.26 -12.28 17.04
CA THR A 81 -29.32 -11.51 18.27
C THR A 81 -30.02 -12.39 19.30
N ASP A 82 -29.46 -12.50 20.50
CA ASP A 82 -30.06 -13.19 21.66
C ASP A 82 -31.30 -12.41 22.14
N ARG A 83 -32.30 -12.23 21.27
CA ARG A 83 -33.60 -11.65 21.57
C ARG A 83 -34.65 -12.74 21.42
N GLU A 84 -34.82 -13.48 22.51
CA GLU A 84 -36.12 -14.03 22.90
C GLU A 84 -37.09 -12.90 23.29
#